data_AF-A0A183PLS1-F1
#
_entry.id   AF-A0A183PLS1-F1
#
_cell.length_a   1.000
_cell.length_b   1.000
_cell.length_c   1.000
_cell.angle_alpha   90.00
_cell.angle_beta   90.00
_cell.angle_gamma   90.00
#
_symmetry.space_group_name_H-M   'P 1'
#
loop_
_entity.id
_entity.type
_entity.pdbx_description
1 polymer ?
#
loop_
_entity_poly.entity_id
_entity_poly.type
_entity_poly.pdbx_seq_one_letter_code
_entity_poly.pdbx_strand_id
1 'polypeptide(L)'
;MDPSNQLDLKIGLDGISCTDFATVGDKILLAVGTCNGRIRIFDYVDRTKALLQKRWHKTIRCLSFFPKTQNLLISASSQSGLKVHDVISEKQTWACFQAHEKSPISSVLVLEHGQWVTGDENGIIKVIRCLLYTLLT
;
A
#
# COMPACT_ATOMS: atom_id res chain seq x y z
N MET A 1 4.92 7.60 -29.73
CA MET A 1 3.86 6.95 -28.91
C MET A 1 2.56 7.67 -29.21
N ASP A 2 1.47 6.93 -29.38
CA ASP A 2 0.13 7.49 -29.55
C ASP A 2 -0.35 8.04 -28.19
N PRO A 3 -0.63 9.35 -28.06
CA PRO A 3 -1.11 9.95 -26.81
C PRO A 3 -2.41 9.31 -26.30
N SER A 4 -3.20 8.65 -27.16
CA SER A 4 -4.41 7.94 -26.74
C SER A 4 -4.14 6.67 -25.92
N ASN A 5 -2.90 6.15 -25.95
CA ASN A 5 -2.45 5.02 -25.13
C ASN A 5 -1.82 5.45 -23.79
N GLN A 6 -1.89 6.75 -23.45
CA GLN A 6 -1.36 7.31 -22.22
C GLN A 6 -2.49 7.88 -21.37
N LEU A 7 -2.38 7.68 -20.05
CA LEU A 7 -3.23 8.33 -19.06
C LEU A 7 -2.38 9.25 -18.19
N ASP A 8 -2.70 10.55 -18.22
CA ASP A 8 -2.14 11.53 -17.29
C ASP A 8 -3.13 11.83 -16.15
N LEU A 9 -3.08 11.02 -15.08
CA LEU A 9 -3.96 11.20 -13.93
C LEU A 9 -3.37 12.22 -12.94
N LYS A 10 -3.94 13.43 -12.90
CA LYS A 10 -3.56 14.48 -11.93
C LYS A 10 -4.26 14.28 -10.59
N ILE A 11 -3.60 13.59 -9.66
CA ILE A 11 -4.19 13.23 -8.36
C ILE A 11 -4.04 14.28 -7.25
N GLY A 12 -3.30 15.37 -7.49
CA GLY A 12 -3.10 16.48 -6.54
C GLY A 12 -1.69 17.05 -6.54
N LEU A 13 -1.35 17.80 -5.47
CA LEU A 13 -0.05 18.48 -5.31
C LEU A 13 1.01 17.65 -4.57
N ASP A 14 0.61 16.56 -3.94
CA ASP A 14 1.53 15.70 -3.18
C ASP A 14 2.33 14.82 -4.15
N GLY A 15 3.65 14.74 -3.93
CA GLY A 15 4.50 13.82 -4.69
C GLY A 15 4.10 12.36 -4.47
N ILE A 16 4.23 11.56 -5.53
CA ILE A 16 3.94 10.12 -5.52
C ILE A 16 5.24 9.38 -5.26
N SER A 17 5.22 8.45 -4.31
CA SER A 17 6.39 7.63 -3.96
C SER A 17 6.25 6.17 -4.39
N CYS A 18 5.02 5.67 -4.48
CA CYS A 18 4.74 4.29 -4.87
C CYS A 18 3.30 4.14 -5.34
N THR A 19 3.06 3.09 -6.11
CA THR A 19 1.73 2.71 -6.60
C THR A 19 1.60 1.20 -6.58
N ASP A 20 0.38 0.71 -6.43
CA ASP A 20 0.06 -0.70 -6.62
C ASP A 20 -1.38 -0.86 -7.16
N PHE A 21 -1.69 -2.00 -7.74
CA PHE A 21 -3.02 -2.27 -8.29
C PHE A 21 -3.53 -3.65 -7.87
N ALA A 22 -4.85 -3.76 -7.67
CA ALA A 22 -5.51 -5.03 -7.44
C ALA A 22 -6.94 -5.00 -7.98
N THR A 23 -7.44 -6.15 -8.42
CA THR A 23 -8.87 -6.34 -8.59
C THR A 23 -9.48 -6.51 -7.21
N VAL A 24 -10.60 -5.84 -6.90
CA VAL A 24 -11.33 -6.01 -5.63
C VAL A 24 -12.81 -6.08 -5.97
N GLY A 25 -13.37 -7.28 -5.90
CA GLY A 25 -14.71 -7.54 -6.44
C GLY A 25 -14.72 -7.34 -7.96
N ASP A 26 -15.56 -6.43 -8.43
CA ASP A 26 -15.72 -6.07 -9.85
C ASP A 26 -14.84 -4.88 -10.30
N LYS A 27 -14.11 -4.26 -9.37
CA LYS A 27 -13.31 -3.06 -9.64
C LYS A 27 -11.83 -3.37 -9.73
N ILE A 28 -11.12 -2.58 -10.53
CA ILE A 28 -9.67 -2.51 -10.47
C ILE A 28 -9.33 -1.28 -9.64
N LEU A 29 -8.71 -1.48 -8.48
CA LEU A 29 -8.27 -0.41 -7.60
C LEU A 29 -6.83 -0.03 -7.91
N LEU A 30 -6.59 1.26 -8.10
CA LEU A 30 -5.24 1.84 -8.14
C LEU A 30 -4.96 2.50 -6.79
N ALA A 31 -4.00 1.95 -6.04
CA ALA A 31 -3.50 2.53 -4.81
C ALA A 31 -2.28 3.42 -5.10
N VAL A 32 -2.26 4.61 -4.51
CA VAL A 32 -1.18 5.57 -4.64
C VAL A 32 -0.72 6.02 -3.26
N GLY A 33 0.55 5.81 -2.97
CA GLY A 33 1.21 6.28 -1.76
C GLY A 33 1.92 7.60 -2.03
N THR A 34 1.74 8.56 -1.15
CA THR A 34 2.34 9.88 -1.28
C THR A 34 3.51 10.09 -0.32
N CYS A 35 4.41 10.99 -0.68
CA CYS A 35 5.52 11.40 0.19
C CYS A 35 5.06 12.11 1.47
N ASN A 36 3.82 12.64 1.52
CA ASN A 36 3.23 13.20 2.74
C ASN A 36 2.42 12.19 3.57
N GLY A 37 2.46 10.89 3.25
CA GLY A 37 1.87 9.85 4.10
C GLY A 37 0.39 9.57 3.88
N ARG A 38 -0.19 10.08 2.79
CA ARG A 38 -1.54 9.74 2.34
C ARG A 38 -1.51 8.50 1.46
N ILE A 39 -2.55 7.69 1.59
CA ILE A 39 -2.92 6.67 0.61
C ILE A 39 -4.16 7.20 -0.10
N ARG A 40 -4.13 7.18 -1.43
CA ARG A 40 -5.28 7.41 -2.29
C ARG A 40 -5.63 6.13 -3.01
N ILE A 41 -6.92 5.78 -3.04
CA ILE A 41 -7.44 4.66 -3.82
C ILE A 41 -8.34 5.24 -4.89
N PHE A 42 -8.14 4.83 -6.13
CA PHE A 42 -8.99 5.18 -7.28
C PHE A 42 -9.63 3.92 -7.84
N ASP A 43 -10.83 4.08 -8.39
CA ASP A 43 -11.31 3.14 -9.39
C ASP A 43 -10.51 3.38 -10.69
N TYR A 44 -9.84 2.36 -11.19
CA TYR A 44 -9.06 2.47 -12.41
C TYR A 44 -9.95 2.60 -13.65
N VAL A 45 -11.24 2.27 -13.59
CA VAL A 45 -12.16 2.54 -14.70
C VAL A 45 -12.69 3.98 -14.58
N ASP A 46 -13.24 4.33 -13.41
CA ASP A 46 -13.76 5.67 -13.10
C ASP A 46 -12.77 6.51 -12.27
N ARG A 47 -11.82 7.14 -12.96
CA ARG A 47 -10.69 7.87 -12.36
C ARG A 47 -11.03 9.32 -11.99
N THR A 48 -12.31 9.68 -11.96
CA THR A 48 -12.76 11.07 -11.76
C THR A 48 -12.47 11.58 -10.35
N LYS A 49 -12.49 10.68 -9.35
CA LYS A 49 -12.22 10.99 -7.95
C LYS A 49 -11.62 9.80 -7.21
N ALA A 50 -10.92 10.09 -6.12
CA ALA A 50 -10.48 9.04 -5.21
C ALA A 50 -11.69 8.44 -4.48
N LEU A 51 -11.74 7.11 -4.41
CA LEU A 51 -12.66 6.35 -3.56
C LEU A 51 -12.29 6.51 -2.08
N LEU A 52 -10.99 6.55 -1.79
CA LEU A 52 -10.43 6.76 -0.45
C LEU A 52 -9.27 7.75 -0.54
N GLN A 53 -9.20 8.69 0.42
CA GLN A 53 -8.04 9.54 0.62
C GLN A 53 -7.80 9.74 2.12
N LYS A 54 -6.80 9.05 2.68
CA LYS A 54 -6.55 9.07 4.12
C LYS A 54 -5.06 9.09 4.45
N ARG A 55 -4.70 9.87 5.47
CA ARG A 55 -3.33 9.93 5.99
C ARG A 55 -3.11 8.79 6.98
N TRP A 56 -2.22 7.87 6.65
CA TRP A 56 -1.94 6.69 7.47
C TRP A 56 -0.53 6.67 8.06
N HIS A 57 0.41 7.37 7.43
CA HIS A 57 1.77 7.55 7.92
C HIS A 57 2.18 9.03 7.80
N LYS A 58 3.41 9.35 8.20
CA LYS A 58 4.04 10.64 7.85
C LYS A 58 4.59 10.63 6.42
N THR A 59 5.01 9.46 5.93
CA THR A 59 5.46 9.18 4.57
C THR A 59 4.95 7.79 4.17
N ILE A 60 4.56 7.60 2.90
CA ILE A 60 4.41 6.25 2.33
C ILE A 60 5.65 6.00 1.47
N ARG A 61 6.31 4.87 1.66
CA ARG A 61 7.46 4.42 0.85
C ARG A 61 7.10 3.23 -0.02
N CYS A 62 6.24 2.35 0.48
CA CYS A 62 5.83 1.14 -0.21
C CYS A 62 4.35 0.87 0.03
N LEU A 63 3.71 0.24 -0.95
CA LEU A 63 2.37 -0.30 -0.91
C LEU A 63 2.38 -1.69 -1.53
N SER A 64 1.57 -2.61 -1.00
CA SER A 64 1.34 -3.90 -1.65
C SER A 64 -0.01 -4.49 -1.22
N PHE A 65 -0.89 -4.77 -2.18
CA PHE A 65 -2.15 -5.46 -1.94
C PHE A 65 -1.90 -6.94 -1.58
N PHE A 66 -2.80 -7.50 -0.79
CA PHE A 66 -2.78 -8.92 -0.48
C PHE A 66 -3.36 -9.71 -1.67
N PRO A 67 -2.63 -10.68 -2.25
CA PRO A 67 -3.03 -11.34 -3.50
C PRO A 67 -4.42 -12.01 -3.47
N LYS A 68 -4.79 -12.63 -2.34
CA LYS A 68 -6.10 -13.32 -2.16
C LYS A 68 -7.15 -12.51 -1.41
N THR A 69 -6.74 -11.66 -0.48
CA THR A 69 -7.63 -10.80 0.30
C THR A 69 -7.50 -9.38 -0.22
N GLN A 70 -7.98 -9.15 -1.44
CA GLN A 70 -7.57 -8.02 -2.27
C GLN A 70 -8.05 -6.65 -1.75
N ASN A 71 -8.95 -6.60 -0.76
CA ASN A 71 -9.29 -5.37 -0.04
C ASN A 71 -8.26 -4.97 1.04
N LEU A 72 -7.30 -5.84 1.36
CA LEU A 72 -6.22 -5.54 2.29
C LEU A 72 -5.00 -5.00 1.55
N LEU A 73 -4.45 -3.92 2.10
CA LEU A 73 -3.28 -3.22 1.58
C LEU A 73 -2.28 -3.04 2.72
N ILE A 74 -1.03 -3.48 2.52
CA ILE A 74 0.06 -3.10 3.42
C ILE A 74 0.69 -1.80 2.96
N SER A 75 1.08 -0.95 3.91
CA SER A 75 1.88 0.25 3.66
C SER A 75 3.07 0.34 4.59
N ALA A 76 4.19 0.84 4.07
CA ALA A 76 5.41 1.10 4.84
C ALA A 76 5.81 2.57 4.82
N SER A 77 6.49 3.03 5.88
CA SER A 77 7.00 4.39 5.99
C SER A 77 8.51 4.46 6.16
N SER A 78 9.06 5.68 5.99
CA SER A 78 10.44 6.00 6.34
C SER A 78 10.72 6.00 7.86
N GLN A 79 9.70 5.77 8.69
CA GLN A 79 9.84 5.66 10.16
C GLN A 79 9.74 4.21 10.62
N SER A 80 10.02 3.27 9.72
CA SER A 80 9.94 1.82 9.95
C SER A 80 8.55 1.31 10.36
N GLY A 81 7.50 2.09 10.12
CA GLY A 81 6.14 1.70 10.43
C GLY A 81 5.55 0.86 9.30
N LEU A 82 4.97 -0.28 9.63
CA LEU A 82 4.11 -1.09 8.77
C LEU A 82 2.67 -1.02 9.27
N LYS A 83 1.72 -0.92 8.33
CA LYS A 83 0.29 -0.97 8.63
C LYS A 83 -0.44 -1.77 7.57
N VAL A 84 -1.44 -2.53 7.99
CA VAL A 84 -2.39 -3.18 7.08
C VAL A 84 -3.72 -2.44 7.19
N HIS A 85 -4.30 -2.13 6.04
CA HIS A 85 -5.55 -1.38 5.90
C HIS A 85 -6.54 -2.21 5.12
N ASP A 86 -7.79 -2.24 5.58
CA ASP A 86 -8.92 -2.60 4.75
C ASP A 86 -9.39 -1.34 4.03
N VAL A 87 -9.22 -1.30 2.71
CA VAL A 87 -9.52 -0.11 1.90
C VAL A 87 -11.01 0.07 1.65
N ILE A 88 -11.83 -0.96 1.88
CA ILE A 88 -13.29 -0.90 1.72
C ILE A 88 -13.94 -0.40 3.00
N SER A 89 -13.55 -0.95 4.16
CA SER A 89 -14.05 -0.48 5.45
C SER A 89 -13.31 0.76 5.98
N GLU A 90 -12.25 1.19 5.29
CA GLU A 90 -11.37 2.32 5.63
C GLU A 90 -10.69 2.21 7.01
N LYS A 91 -10.47 0.99 7.49
CA LYS A 91 -9.90 0.69 8.81
C LYS A 91 -8.47 0.19 8.71
N GLN A 92 -7.65 0.62 9.67
CA GLN A 92 -6.38 -0.04 9.96
C GLN A 92 -6.69 -1.31 10.75
N THR A 93 -6.32 -2.46 10.20
CA THR A 93 -6.58 -3.78 10.82
C THR A 93 -5.36 -4.31 11.57
N TRP A 94 -4.15 -3.84 11.23
CA TRP A 94 -2.91 -4.20 11.94
C TRP A 94 -1.84 -3.12 11.82
N ALA A 95 -0.92 -3.07 12.78
CA ALA A 95 0.25 -2.19 12.72
C ALA A 95 1.46 -2.76 13.48
N CYS A 96 2.66 -2.44 12.98
CA CYS A 96 3.92 -2.56 13.70
C CYS A 96 4.70 -1.26 13.49
N PHE A 97 4.92 -0.49 14.57
CA PHE A 97 5.48 0.85 14.47
C PHE A 97 7.01 0.90 14.34
N GLN A 98 7.70 -0.21 14.60
CA GLN A 98 9.15 -0.32 14.59
C GLN A 98 9.60 -1.64 13.96
N ALA A 99 9.18 -1.91 12.72
CA ALA A 99 9.53 -3.15 12.04
C ALA A 99 11.06 -3.28 11.82
N HIS A 100 11.75 -2.16 11.63
CA HIS A 100 13.20 -2.08 11.34
C HIS A 100 13.95 -1.07 12.21
N GLU A 101 13.61 -0.96 13.51
CA GLU A 101 14.43 -0.21 14.50
C GLU A 101 14.86 1.22 14.06
N LYS A 102 13.94 1.95 13.41
CA LYS A 102 14.10 3.31 12.85
C LYS A 102 14.78 3.41 11.48
N SER A 103 15.26 2.31 10.90
CA SER A 103 15.73 2.27 9.51
C SER A 103 14.56 2.38 8.52
N PRO A 104 14.60 3.31 7.55
CA PRO A 104 13.53 3.47 6.57
C PRO A 104 13.29 2.19 5.77
N ILE A 105 12.02 1.78 5.64
CA ILE A 105 11.66 0.65 4.80
C ILE A 105 11.71 1.10 3.34
N SER A 106 12.45 0.35 2.53
CA SER A 106 12.71 0.63 1.13
C SER A 106 11.91 -0.27 0.18
N SER A 107 11.49 -1.46 0.64
CA SER A 107 10.69 -2.40 -0.15
C SER A 107 9.75 -3.24 0.70
N VAL A 108 8.60 -3.60 0.14
CA VAL A 108 7.63 -4.54 0.70
C VAL A 108 7.11 -5.47 -0.39
N LEU A 109 7.03 -6.76 -0.09
CA LEU A 109 6.40 -7.78 -0.91
C LEU A 109 5.43 -8.59 -0.04
N VAL A 110 4.14 -8.54 -0.36
CA VAL A 110 3.15 -9.41 0.30
C VAL A 110 3.19 -10.80 -0.34
N LEU A 111 3.22 -11.82 0.52
CA LEU A 111 3.17 -13.23 0.16
C LEU A 111 1.79 -13.79 0.51
N GLU A 112 1.62 -15.08 0.23
CA GLU A 112 0.44 -15.85 0.65
C GLU A 112 0.37 -16.03 2.19
N HIS A 113 -0.80 -16.41 2.69
CA HIS A 113 -1.04 -16.85 4.08
C HIS A 113 -0.65 -15.85 5.19
N GLY A 114 -0.79 -14.55 4.93
CA GLY A 114 -0.52 -13.51 5.91
C GLY A 114 0.97 -13.29 6.18
N GLN A 115 1.81 -13.58 5.19
CA GLN A 115 3.25 -13.31 5.25
C GLN A 115 3.63 -12.14 4.35
N TRP A 116 4.69 -11.43 4.72
CA TRP A 116 5.28 -10.41 3.87
C TRP A 116 6.77 -10.25 4.15
N VAL A 117 7.49 -9.81 3.14
CA VAL A 117 8.92 -9.54 3.20
C VAL A 117 9.12 -8.03 3.13
N THR A 118 10.05 -7.53 3.93
CA THR A 118 10.43 -6.12 3.95
C THR A 118 11.94 -5.97 3.87
N GLY A 119 12.39 -4.98 3.11
CA GLY A 119 13.79 -4.55 3.05
C GLY A 119 13.92 -3.11 3.54
N ASP A 120 15.04 -2.79 4.18
CA ASP A 120 15.33 -1.44 4.68
C ASP A 120 16.60 -0.82 4.06
N GLU A 121 16.92 0.42 4.43
CA GLU A 121 18.10 1.15 3.92
C GLU A 121 19.43 0.69 4.54
N ASN A 122 19.39 -0.15 5.57
CA ASN A 122 20.58 -0.77 6.18
C ASN A 122 20.90 -2.15 5.59
N GLY A 123 20.17 -2.57 4.55
CA GLY A 123 20.37 -3.86 3.90
C GLY A 123 19.79 -5.05 4.66
N ILE A 124 18.87 -4.80 5.61
CA ILE A 124 18.22 -5.86 6.39
C ILE A 124 16.92 -6.28 5.72
N ILE A 125 16.77 -7.59 5.53
CA ILE A 125 15.52 -8.23 5.10
C ILE A 125 14.83 -8.87 6.30
N LYS A 126 13.54 -8.62 6.47
CA LYS A 126 12.70 -9.29 7.46
C LYS A 126 11.51 -9.96 6.80
N VAL A 127 11.29 -11.22 7.16
CA VAL A 127 10.05 -11.96 6.85
C VAL A 127 9.15 -11.87 8.08
N ILE A 128 7.94 -11.39 7.89
CA ILE A 128 6.96 -11.18 8.94
C ILE A 128 5.75 -12.06 8.62
N ARG A 129 5.24 -12.74 9.65
CA ARG A 129 4.01 -13.52 9.59
C ARG A 129 3.00 -12.94 10.57
N CYS A 130 1.78 -12.72 10.12
CA CYS A 130 0.68 -12.31 10.97
C CYS A 130 -0.47 -13.32 10.89
N LEU A 131 -0.71 -13.99 12.01
CA LEU A 131 -1.69 -15.08 12.10
C LEU A 131 -3.14 -14.64 11.88
N LEU A 132 -3.45 -13.34 12.08
CA LEU A 132 -4.76 -12.77 11.75
C LEU A 132 -5.14 -12.96 10.28
N TYR A 133 -4.14 -13.04 9.39
CA TYR A 133 -4.36 -13.13 7.94
C TYR A 133 -4.01 -14.52 7.37
N THR A 134 -3.67 -15.49 8.23
CA THR A 134 -3.36 -16.87 7.81
C THR A 134 -4.63 -17.69 7.51
N LEU A 135 -5.77 -17.33 8.09
CA LEU A 135 -7.06 -18.01 7.89
C LEU A 135 -7.95 -17.35 6.82
N LEU A 136 -7.51 -16.24 6.22
CA LEU A 136 -8.25 -15.51 5.17
C LEU A 136 -7.86 -15.96 3.74
N THR A 137 -7.15 -17.08 3.62
CA THR A 137 -6.74 -17.73 2.38
C THR A 137 -7.40 -19.07 2.22
#